data_AF-A0ABD3H8W7-F1
#
_entry.id   AF-A0ABD3H8W7-F1
#
_cell.length_a   1.000
_cell.length_b   1.000
_cell.length_c   1.000
_cell.angle_alpha   90.00
_cell.angle_beta   90.00
_cell.angle_gamma   90.00
#
_symmetry.space_group_name_H-M   'P 1'
#
loop_
_entity.id
_entity.type
_entity.pdbx_description
1 polymer ?
#
loop_
_entity_poly.entity_id
_entity_poly.type
_entity_poly.pdbx_seq_one_letter_code
_entity_poly.pdbx_strand_id
1 'polypeptide(L)'
;MRTATGPRGDTRRSLQLPWNHGHTLKRQATASLAKVSKLVPGARGKPSVIVAKDDGVDKLDAAKLRKPRPAFKEGGTVPVGNASSISGGAAALVIVSGKYALEKRLTVLAKVGGYADAEQAPELFTTSLALAIPKAVKRAGIGAPQVDFCGIFSMGLASLLTLLGVLKAKQGTYGVARVCNGGGGASALVVELTPTFTASHL
;
A
#
# COMPACT_ATOMS: atom_id res chain seq x y z
N MET A 1 1.75 -0.55 -33.07
CA MET A 1 0.68 -0.45 -32.05
C MET A 1 -0.06 -1.78 -31.97
N ARG A 2 0.08 -2.56 -30.89
CA ARG A 2 -0.77 -3.74 -30.65
C ARG A 2 -1.85 -3.35 -29.65
N THR A 3 -3.09 -3.46 -30.08
CA THR A 3 -4.29 -3.32 -29.23
C THR A 3 -4.30 -4.47 -28.22
N ALA A 4 -4.20 -4.13 -26.93
CA ALA A 4 -4.29 -5.08 -25.84
C ALA A 4 -5.77 -5.33 -25.51
N THR A 5 -6.47 -6.07 -26.37
CA THR A 5 -7.86 -6.49 -26.15
C THR A 5 -7.94 -8.02 -26.19
N GLY A 6 -7.73 -8.63 -25.03
CA GLY A 6 -7.93 -10.05 -24.75
C GLY A 6 -7.68 -10.31 -23.26
N PRO A 7 -8.44 -11.20 -22.59
CA PRO A 7 -8.23 -11.50 -21.17
C PRO A 7 -6.81 -12.05 -20.99
N ARG A 8 -5.97 -11.34 -20.22
CA ARG A 8 -4.67 -11.87 -19.81
C ARG A 8 -4.93 -13.12 -18.96
N GLY A 9 -4.43 -14.26 -19.40
CA GLY A 9 -4.64 -15.56 -18.74
C GLY A 9 -3.89 -15.68 -17.43
N ASP A 10 -4.30 -14.94 -16.40
CA ASP A 10 -3.74 -15.05 -15.06
C ASP A 10 -4.16 -16.37 -14.40
N THR A 11 -3.16 -17.13 -13.96
CA THR A 11 -3.35 -18.41 -13.30
C THR A 11 -3.48 -18.22 -11.79
N ARG A 12 -4.10 -19.16 -11.07
CA ARG A 12 -4.12 -19.14 -9.59
C ARG A 12 -2.71 -18.97 -9.00
N ARG A 13 -1.72 -19.61 -9.63
CA ARG A 13 -0.31 -19.54 -9.20
C ARG A 13 0.29 -18.15 -9.41
N SER A 14 0.00 -17.48 -10.53
CA SER A 14 0.48 -16.12 -10.78
C SER A 14 -0.08 -15.11 -9.78
N LEU A 15 -1.29 -15.36 -9.24
CA LEU A 15 -1.91 -14.50 -8.23
C LEU A 15 -1.44 -14.79 -6.79
N GLN A 16 -0.96 -15.99 -6.50
CA GLN A 16 -0.64 -16.41 -5.13
C GLN A 16 0.74 -15.99 -4.64
N LEU A 17 1.73 -15.95 -5.54
CA LEU A 17 3.07 -15.51 -5.18
C LEU A 17 3.13 -14.02 -4.78
N PRO A 18 2.53 -13.08 -5.54
CA PRO A 18 2.47 -11.68 -5.13
C PRO A 18 1.67 -11.48 -3.84
N TRP A 19 0.62 -12.27 -3.64
CA TRP A 19 -0.21 -12.22 -2.43
C TRP A 19 0.57 -12.58 -1.17
N ASN A 20 1.29 -13.71 -1.20
CA ASN A 20 2.13 -14.16 -0.09
C ASN A 20 3.23 -13.14 0.21
N HIS A 21 3.90 -12.62 -0.85
CA HIS A 21 4.91 -11.59 -0.70
C HIS A 21 4.35 -10.32 -0.04
N GLY A 22 3.13 -9.93 -0.40
CA GLY A 22 2.45 -8.78 0.22
C GLY A 22 2.21 -8.94 1.72
N HIS A 23 1.76 -10.12 2.16
CA HIS A 23 1.60 -10.40 3.60
C HIS A 23 2.94 -10.40 4.35
N THR A 24 4.02 -10.90 3.76
CA THR A 24 5.35 -10.84 4.36
C THR A 24 5.83 -9.40 4.54
N LEU A 25 5.66 -8.55 3.53
CA LEU A 25 5.98 -7.14 3.62
C LEU A 25 5.13 -6.42 4.68
N LYS A 26 3.83 -6.75 4.79
CA LYS A 26 2.95 -6.21 5.83
C LYS A 26 3.45 -6.58 7.23
N ARG A 27 3.86 -7.84 7.45
CA ARG A 27 4.47 -8.30 8.71
C ARG A 27 5.74 -7.50 9.05
N GLN A 28 6.62 -7.28 8.07
CA GLN A 28 7.85 -6.52 8.25
C GLN A 28 7.58 -5.05 8.59
N ALA A 29 6.60 -4.41 7.92
CA ALA A 29 6.22 -3.04 8.20
C ALA A 29 5.61 -2.84 9.60
N THR A 30 4.75 -3.77 10.05
CA THR A 30 4.17 -3.72 11.40
C THR A 30 5.22 -3.85 12.50
N ALA A 31 6.36 -4.50 12.21
CA ALA A 31 7.46 -4.62 13.15
C ALA A 31 8.32 -3.34 13.24
N SER A 32 8.41 -2.56 12.15
CA SER A 32 9.30 -1.39 12.05
C SER A 32 8.65 -0.04 12.37
N LEU A 33 7.33 0.01 12.49
CA LEU A 33 6.59 1.22 12.88
C LEU A 33 6.30 1.25 14.38
N ALA A 34 6.28 2.46 14.96
CA ALA A 34 5.85 2.65 16.34
C ALA A 34 4.39 2.19 16.50
N LYS A 35 4.16 1.26 17.43
CA LYS A 35 2.82 0.73 17.73
C LYS A 35 2.07 1.75 18.57
N VAL A 36 0.88 2.13 18.13
CA VAL A 36 -0.05 2.94 18.91
C VAL A 36 -1.23 2.03 19.27
N SER A 37 -1.42 1.79 20.57
CA SER A 37 -2.62 1.13 21.08
C SER A 37 -3.77 2.13 21.11
N LYS A 38 -4.92 1.75 20.55
CA LYS A 38 -6.12 2.61 20.55
C LYS A 38 -7.27 1.90 21.25
N LEU A 39 -7.94 2.65 22.13
CA LEU A 39 -9.21 2.22 22.70
C LEU A 39 -10.29 2.32 21.62
N VAL A 40 -10.90 1.19 21.28
CA VAL A 40 -12.04 1.13 20.36
C VAL A 40 -13.30 0.95 21.21
N PRO A 41 -14.28 1.87 21.11
CA PRO A 41 -15.56 1.70 21.77
C PRO A 41 -16.21 0.38 21.34
N GLY A 42 -16.70 -0.40 22.31
CA GLY A 42 -17.46 -1.59 22.00
C GLY A 42 -18.77 -1.23 21.29
N ALA A 43 -19.30 -2.17 20.50
CA ALA A 43 -20.68 -2.06 20.03
C ALA A 43 -21.65 -1.92 21.21
N ARG A 44 -22.87 -1.41 20.97
CA ARG A 44 -23.87 -1.13 22.01
C ARG A 44 -23.97 -2.30 23.03
N GLY A 45 -23.58 -2.05 24.29
CA GLY A 45 -23.57 -3.04 25.38
C GLY A 45 -22.29 -3.86 25.58
N LYS A 46 -21.24 -3.67 24.77
CA LYS A 46 -19.94 -4.35 24.93
C LYS A 46 -18.88 -3.41 25.52
N PRO A 47 -17.97 -3.90 26.36
CA PRO A 47 -16.87 -3.10 26.88
C PRO A 47 -15.93 -2.66 25.75
N SER A 48 -15.30 -1.51 25.92
CA SER A 48 -14.26 -1.03 25.02
C SER A 48 -13.06 -1.95 25.03
N VAL A 49 -12.46 -2.17 23.86
CA VAL A 49 -11.29 -3.05 23.70
C VAL A 49 -10.10 -2.23 23.24
N ILE A 50 -8.94 -2.49 23.83
CA ILE A 50 -7.67 -1.93 23.35
C ILE A 50 -7.22 -2.77 22.15
N VAL A 51 -7.17 -2.14 20.98
CA VAL A 51 -6.62 -2.75 19.77
C VAL A 51 -5.20 -2.22 19.59
N ALA A 52 -4.22 -3.13 19.66
CA ALA A 52 -2.80 -2.82 19.51
C ALA A 52 -2.13 -3.56 18.33
N LYS A 53 -2.88 -4.42 17.64
CA LYS A 53 -2.37 -5.28 16.58
C LYS A 53 -3.40 -5.39 15.45
N ASP A 54 -2.92 -5.42 14.22
CA ASP A 54 -3.74 -5.66 13.02
C ASP A 54 -4.18 -7.13 12.96
N ASP A 55 -5.49 -7.34 12.85
CA ASP A 55 -6.11 -8.67 12.89
C ASP A 55 -5.74 -9.58 11.70
N GLY A 56 -5.32 -9.01 10.58
CA GLY A 56 -5.09 -9.72 9.32
C GLY A 56 -3.66 -10.23 9.13
N VAL A 57 -2.70 -9.75 9.92
CA VAL A 57 -1.28 -10.03 9.72
C VAL A 57 -0.96 -11.51 9.90
N ASP A 58 -1.58 -12.18 10.86
CA ASP A 58 -1.29 -13.58 11.20
C ASP A 58 -2.17 -14.62 10.50
N LYS A 59 -3.21 -14.19 9.77
CA LYS A 59 -4.24 -15.08 9.24
C LYS A 59 -3.86 -15.80 7.94
N LEU A 60 -2.70 -15.48 7.34
CA LEU A 60 -2.26 -16.12 6.10
C LEU A 60 -1.66 -17.50 6.38
N ASP A 61 -2.32 -18.54 5.85
CA ASP A 61 -1.82 -19.91 5.79
C ASP A 61 -1.67 -20.33 4.32
N ALA A 62 -0.44 -20.29 3.82
CA ALA A 62 -0.13 -20.56 2.41
C ALA A 62 -0.50 -21.99 1.98
N ALA A 63 -0.55 -22.95 2.90
CA ALA A 63 -0.93 -24.33 2.59
C ALA A 63 -2.44 -24.44 2.32
N LYS A 64 -3.26 -23.65 3.02
CA LYS A 64 -4.73 -23.63 2.86
C LYS A 64 -5.19 -22.91 1.58
N LEU A 65 -4.35 -22.08 0.98
CA LEU A 65 -4.64 -21.36 -0.26
C LEU A 65 -4.70 -22.23 -1.52
N ARG A 66 -4.33 -23.53 -1.46
CA ARG A 66 -4.43 -24.45 -2.60
C ARG A 66 -5.85 -24.98 -2.86
N LYS A 67 -6.71 -25.01 -1.83
CA LYS A 67 -8.05 -25.59 -1.86
C LYS A 67 -9.26 -24.63 -1.83
N PRO A 68 -9.17 -23.28 -1.76
CA PRO A 68 -10.37 -22.46 -1.62
C PRO A 68 -11.19 -22.46 -2.91
N ARG A 69 -12.52 -22.37 -2.73
CA ARG A 69 -13.44 -22.07 -3.82
C ARG A 69 -13.13 -20.67 -4.39
N PRO A 70 -13.39 -20.43 -5.69
CA PRO A 70 -13.30 -19.09 -6.26
C PRO A 70 -14.22 -18.10 -5.53
N ALA A 71 -13.78 -16.87 -5.35
CA ALA A 71 -14.50 -15.84 -4.60
C ALA A 71 -15.65 -15.17 -5.38
N PHE A 72 -15.54 -15.11 -6.72
CA PHE A 72 -16.42 -14.28 -7.55
C PHE A 72 -17.29 -15.07 -8.53
N LYS A 73 -16.72 -16.09 -9.21
CA LYS A 73 -17.41 -16.91 -10.22
C LYS A 73 -16.99 -18.35 -10.11
N GLU A 74 -17.93 -19.27 -10.32
CA GLU A 74 -17.65 -20.70 -10.40
C GLU A 74 -16.64 -20.97 -11.54
N GLY A 75 -15.63 -21.83 -11.28
CA GLY A 75 -14.50 -22.02 -12.20
C GLY A 75 -13.48 -20.88 -12.27
N GLY A 76 -13.68 -19.78 -11.53
CA GLY A 76 -12.78 -18.62 -11.55
C GLY A 76 -11.37 -18.89 -10.99
N THR A 77 -10.46 -17.94 -11.28
CA THR A 77 -9.03 -18.05 -10.93
C THR A 77 -8.67 -17.34 -9.62
N VAL A 78 -9.59 -16.61 -8.99
CA VAL A 78 -9.34 -15.86 -7.74
C VAL A 78 -9.96 -16.61 -6.54
N PRO A 79 -9.16 -17.29 -5.70
CA PRO A 79 -9.66 -17.93 -4.49
C PRO A 79 -9.97 -16.89 -3.41
N VAL A 80 -10.90 -17.21 -2.49
CA VAL A 80 -11.24 -16.33 -1.34
C VAL A 80 -10.02 -15.91 -0.54
N GLY A 81 -9.04 -16.80 -0.37
CA GLY A 81 -7.82 -16.49 0.39
C GLY A 81 -6.83 -15.54 -0.31
N ASN A 82 -7.03 -15.25 -1.60
CA ASN A 82 -6.26 -14.27 -2.37
C ASN A 82 -7.04 -12.97 -2.62
N ALA A 83 -8.24 -12.85 -2.03
CA ALA A 83 -9.03 -11.63 -2.07
C ALA A 83 -8.78 -10.81 -0.80
N SER A 84 -8.87 -9.49 -0.91
CA SER A 84 -8.76 -8.58 0.23
C SER A 84 -9.85 -8.89 1.25
N SER A 85 -9.44 -9.10 2.50
CA SER A 85 -10.39 -9.15 3.61
C SER A 85 -10.99 -7.77 3.83
N ILE A 86 -12.28 -7.71 4.15
CA ILE A 86 -12.91 -6.47 4.59
C ILE A 86 -12.32 -6.12 5.96
N SER A 87 -11.63 -4.98 6.03
CA SER A 87 -11.02 -4.47 7.26
C SER A 87 -11.42 -3.01 7.47
N GLY A 88 -11.87 -2.67 8.68
CA GLY A 88 -12.08 -1.28 9.10
C GLY A 88 -10.80 -0.69 9.68
N GLY A 89 -10.44 0.52 9.28
CA GLY A 89 -9.28 1.25 9.79
C GLY A 89 -9.33 2.72 9.42
N ALA A 90 -8.65 3.55 10.22
CA ALA A 90 -8.48 4.98 9.95
C ALA A 90 -7.01 5.35 10.01
N ALA A 91 -6.58 6.26 9.15
CA ALA A 91 -5.23 6.80 9.14
C ALA A 91 -5.31 8.31 8.94
N ALA A 92 -4.33 9.03 9.50
CA ALA A 92 -4.15 10.47 9.31
C ALA A 92 -2.70 10.74 8.89
N LEU A 93 -2.52 11.72 8.00
CA LEU A 93 -1.22 12.18 7.55
C LEU A 93 -1.16 13.69 7.72
N VAL A 94 -0.06 14.17 8.29
CA VAL A 94 0.23 15.60 8.38
C VAL A 94 1.30 15.91 7.33
N ILE A 95 0.97 16.79 6.39
CA ILE A 95 1.89 17.29 5.37
C ILE A 95 2.16 18.76 5.67
N VAL A 96 3.44 19.13 5.63
CA VAL A 96 3.90 20.50 5.85
C VAL A 96 4.93 20.86 4.79
N SER A 97 5.17 22.15 4.57
CA SER A 97 6.28 22.59 3.72
C SER A 97 7.62 22.28 4.39
N GLY A 98 8.68 22.09 3.58
CA GLY A 98 10.03 21.86 4.11
C GLY A 98 10.53 23.00 4.99
N LYS A 99 10.23 24.25 4.59
CA LYS A 99 10.56 25.45 5.37
C LYS A 99 9.88 25.43 6.75
N TYR A 100 8.59 25.10 6.81
CA TYR A 100 7.86 25.03 8.07
C TYR A 100 8.35 23.89 8.97
N ALA A 101 8.69 22.73 8.38
CA ALA A 101 9.27 21.62 9.12
C ALA A 101 10.60 22.01 9.79
N LEU A 102 11.45 22.77 9.10
CA LEU A 102 12.69 23.31 9.65
C LEU A 102 12.44 24.33 10.76
N GLU A 103 11.61 25.34 10.50
CA GLU A 103 11.28 26.41 11.45
C GLU A 103 10.73 25.84 12.77
N LYS A 104 9.88 24.83 12.69
CA LYS A 104 9.27 24.18 13.85
C LYS A 104 10.05 22.97 14.36
N ARG A 105 11.23 22.68 13.78
CA ARG A 105 12.09 21.53 14.15
C ARG A 105 11.33 20.20 14.19
N LEU A 106 10.41 20.01 13.24
CA LEU A 106 9.58 18.81 13.17
C LEU A 106 10.42 17.63 12.69
N THR A 107 10.16 16.45 13.26
CA THR A 107 10.73 15.20 12.75
C THR A 107 10.03 14.81 11.46
N VAL A 108 10.75 14.88 10.34
CA VAL A 108 10.22 14.49 9.02
C VAL A 108 10.43 13.00 8.82
N LEU A 109 9.34 12.29 8.47
CA LEU A 109 9.38 10.84 8.21
C LEU A 109 9.74 10.51 6.77
N ALA A 110 9.31 11.34 5.82
CA ALA A 110 9.56 11.18 4.40
C ALA A 110 9.29 12.50 3.67
N LYS A 111 9.87 12.65 2.47
CA LYS A 111 9.56 13.73 1.53
C LYS A 111 8.65 13.20 0.42
N VAL A 112 7.71 14.02 -0.02
CA VAL A 112 6.91 13.72 -1.22
C VAL A 112 7.73 14.12 -2.44
N GLY A 113 8.12 13.13 -3.25
CA GLY A 113 8.88 13.36 -4.48
C GLY A 113 7.98 13.70 -5.67
N GLY A 114 6.79 13.09 -5.76
CA GLY A 114 5.88 13.33 -6.87
C GLY A 114 4.55 12.61 -6.70
N TYR A 115 3.53 13.09 -7.41
CA TYR A 115 2.19 12.54 -7.35
C TYR A 115 1.55 12.53 -8.74
N ALA A 116 0.77 11.51 -9.07
CA ALA A 116 -0.03 11.48 -10.28
C ALA A 116 -1.28 10.63 -10.16
N ASP A 117 -2.26 11.00 -10.97
CA ASP A 117 -3.49 10.27 -11.18
C ASP A 117 -3.55 9.66 -12.59
N ALA A 118 -4.32 8.60 -12.70
CA ALA A 118 -4.77 8.05 -13.95
C ALA A 118 -6.19 7.50 -13.81
N GLU A 119 -6.94 7.59 -14.89
CA GLU A 119 -8.31 7.12 -14.97
C GLU A 119 -8.49 6.35 -16.26
N GLN A 120 -9.28 5.29 -16.20
CA GLN A 120 -9.68 4.47 -17.33
C GLN A 120 -11.17 4.14 -17.20
N ALA A 121 -11.73 3.47 -18.22
CA ALA A 121 -13.06 2.90 -18.10
C ALA A 121 -13.19 2.04 -16.83
N PRO A 122 -14.36 2.02 -16.14
CA PRO A 122 -14.53 1.29 -14.89
C PRO A 122 -14.13 -0.19 -14.95
N GLU A 123 -14.31 -0.84 -16.11
CA GLU A 123 -13.92 -2.24 -16.36
C GLU A 123 -12.40 -2.48 -16.30
N LEU A 124 -11.61 -1.42 -16.51
CA LEU A 124 -10.15 -1.43 -16.54
C LEU A 124 -9.53 -0.86 -15.25
N PHE A 125 -10.31 -0.71 -14.17
CA PHE A 125 -9.82 -0.11 -12.92
C PHE A 125 -8.56 -0.79 -12.35
N THR A 126 -8.37 -2.09 -12.61
CA THR A 126 -7.20 -2.85 -12.16
C THR A 126 -5.92 -2.43 -12.86
N THR A 127 -6.00 -1.88 -14.08
CA THR A 127 -4.84 -1.44 -14.87
C THR A 127 -4.54 0.05 -14.73
N SER A 128 -5.44 0.85 -14.15
CA SER A 128 -5.25 2.29 -13.99
C SER A 128 -3.98 2.63 -13.19
N LEU A 129 -3.60 1.78 -12.23
CA LEU A 129 -2.35 1.94 -11.47
C LEU A 129 -1.10 1.82 -12.34
N ALA A 130 -1.12 0.99 -13.38
CA ALA A 130 0.00 0.85 -14.32
C ALA A 130 0.24 2.15 -15.11
N LEU A 131 -0.75 3.05 -15.16
CA LEU A 131 -0.63 4.37 -15.77
C LEU A 131 -0.25 5.46 -14.75
N ALA A 132 -0.77 5.39 -13.53
CA ALA A 132 -0.48 6.39 -12.49
C ALA A 132 0.98 6.34 -12.00
N ILE A 133 1.53 5.14 -11.80
CA ILE A 133 2.89 4.93 -11.31
C ILE A 133 3.96 5.60 -12.19
N PRO A 134 4.06 5.32 -13.50
CA PRO A 134 5.10 5.92 -14.34
C PRO A 134 4.98 7.44 -14.41
N LYS A 135 3.75 7.99 -14.35
CA LYS A 135 3.53 9.44 -14.29
C LYS A 135 4.07 10.05 -13.00
N ALA A 136 3.82 9.41 -11.84
CA ALA A 136 4.29 9.90 -10.55
C ALA A 136 5.82 9.83 -10.45
N VAL A 137 6.42 8.72 -10.91
CA VAL A 137 7.88 8.53 -10.98
C VAL A 137 8.54 9.59 -11.87
N LYS A 138 7.98 9.85 -13.05
CA LYS A 138 8.47 10.92 -13.95
C LYS A 138 8.38 12.30 -13.30
N ARG A 139 7.28 12.61 -12.60
CA ARG A 139 7.10 13.89 -11.89
C ARG A 139 8.07 14.06 -10.71
N ALA A 140 8.47 12.95 -10.09
CA ALA A 140 9.49 12.96 -9.05
C ALA A 140 10.91 13.13 -9.59
N GLY A 141 11.10 13.12 -10.92
CA GLY A 141 12.43 13.29 -11.52
C GLY A 141 13.37 12.09 -11.29
N ILE A 142 12.84 10.96 -10.83
CA ILE A 142 13.62 9.75 -10.56
C ILE A 142 13.45 8.72 -11.69
N GLY A 143 14.49 7.91 -11.91
CA GLY A 143 14.43 6.79 -12.84
C GLY A 143 13.68 5.60 -12.24
N ALA A 144 13.03 4.78 -13.07
CA ALA A 144 12.41 3.54 -12.64
C ALA A 144 13.31 2.60 -11.81
N PRO A 145 14.63 2.47 -12.07
CA PRO A 145 15.51 1.62 -11.27
C PRO A 145 15.77 2.15 -9.86
N GLN A 146 15.47 3.43 -9.60
CA GLN A 146 15.68 4.06 -8.29
C GLN A 146 14.53 3.76 -7.33
N VAL A 147 13.41 3.19 -7.80
CA VAL A 147 12.27 2.84 -6.95
C VAL A 147 12.53 1.49 -6.28
N ASP A 148 12.83 1.51 -4.98
CA ASP A 148 13.12 0.30 -4.21
C ASP A 148 11.88 -0.55 -3.95
N PHE A 149 10.75 0.10 -3.64
CA PHE A 149 9.49 -0.58 -3.33
C PHE A 149 8.28 0.13 -3.94
N CYS A 150 7.48 -0.62 -4.67
CA CYS A 150 6.12 -0.20 -5.02
C CYS A 150 5.14 -0.87 -4.04
N GLY A 151 4.28 -0.05 -3.41
CA GLY A 151 3.30 -0.50 -2.43
C GLY A 151 2.41 -1.62 -2.96
N ILE A 152 1.97 -2.50 -2.06
CA ILE A 152 1.02 -3.56 -2.40
C ILE A 152 -0.36 -2.92 -2.64
N PHE A 153 -1.12 -3.48 -3.57
CA PHE A 153 -2.48 -3.05 -3.90
C PHE A 153 -3.32 -2.97 -2.62
N SER A 154 -3.56 -1.75 -2.11
CA SER A 154 -4.35 -1.54 -0.91
C SER A 154 -5.10 -0.22 -1.02
N MET A 155 -6.32 -0.21 -0.49
CA MET A 155 -7.19 0.96 -0.48
C MET A 155 -6.68 1.94 0.60
N GLY A 156 -6.36 3.16 0.20
CA GLY A 156 -6.16 4.29 1.11
C GLY A 156 -4.78 4.43 1.76
N LEU A 157 -4.72 5.32 2.76
CA LEU A 157 -3.50 5.86 3.37
C LEU A 157 -2.68 4.84 4.19
N ALA A 158 -3.30 3.72 4.61
CA ALA A 158 -2.59 2.64 5.29
C ALA A 158 -1.50 1.97 4.41
N SER A 159 -1.64 2.07 3.09
CA SER A 159 -0.64 1.62 2.12
C SER A 159 0.67 2.40 2.25
N LEU A 160 0.59 3.72 2.50
CA LEU A 160 1.75 4.60 2.65
C LEU A 160 2.52 4.28 3.94
N LEU A 161 1.81 4.11 5.07
CA LEU A 161 2.45 3.73 6.33
C LEU A 161 3.18 2.40 6.19
N THR A 162 2.52 1.40 5.60
CA THR A 162 3.12 0.08 5.33
C THR A 162 4.39 0.23 4.48
N LEU A 163 4.33 1.03 3.41
CA LEU A 163 5.47 1.30 2.54
C LEU A 163 6.64 1.93 3.30
N LEU A 164 6.39 2.95 4.13
CA LEU A 164 7.44 3.57 4.95
C LEU A 164 8.07 2.56 5.93
N GLY A 165 7.26 1.68 6.51
CA GLY A 165 7.75 0.58 7.36
C GLY A 165 8.64 -0.40 6.59
N VAL A 166 8.26 -0.77 5.36
CA VAL A 166 9.09 -1.62 4.49
C VAL A 166 10.39 -0.94 4.10
N LEU A 167 10.34 0.33 3.66
CA LEU A 167 11.53 1.11 3.30
C LEU A 167 12.50 1.16 4.48
N LYS A 168 12.02 1.43 5.70
CA LYS A 168 12.85 1.39 6.91
C LYS A 168 13.45 0.01 7.17
N ALA A 169 12.64 -1.05 7.11
CA ALA A 169 13.08 -2.42 7.39
C ALA A 169 14.11 -2.93 6.38
N LYS A 170 14.06 -2.43 5.14
CA LYS A 170 14.92 -2.86 4.03
C LYS A 170 15.95 -1.83 3.60
N GLN A 171 16.09 -0.74 4.37
CA GLN A 171 17.02 0.36 4.08
C GLN A 171 16.84 0.96 2.68
N GLY A 172 15.60 0.97 2.17
CA GLY A 172 15.28 1.58 0.88
C GLY A 172 15.12 3.10 0.99
N THR A 173 15.37 3.79 -0.11
CA THR A 173 15.30 5.26 -0.21
C THR A 173 14.01 5.71 -0.85
N TYR A 174 13.61 5.13 -1.99
CA TYR A 174 12.41 5.58 -2.71
C TYR A 174 11.33 4.50 -2.73
N GLY A 175 10.10 4.91 -2.47
CA GLY A 175 8.94 4.06 -2.65
C GLY A 175 7.79 4.75 -3.33
N VAL A 176 6.91 3.94 -3.92
CA VAL A 176 5.68 4.42 -4.57
C VAL A 176 4.46 3.84 -3.85
N ALA A 177 3.74 4.69 -3.12
CA ALA A 177 2.42 4.35 -2.61
C ALA A 177 1.41 4.48 -3.73
N ARG A 178 0.43 3.57 -3.76
CA ARG A 178 -0.53 3.50 -4.86
C ARG A 178 -1.91 3.14 -4.32
N VAL A 179 -2.93 3.85 -4.80
CA VAL A 179 -4.32 3.74 -4.33
C VAL A 179 -5.22 3.61 -5.54
N CYS A 180 -6.14 2.65 -5.49
CA CYS A 180 -7.25 2.59 -6.44
C CYS A 180 -8.44 3.36 -5.83
N ASN A 181 -9.00 4.29 -6.58
CA ASN A 181 -10.05 5.19 -6.10
C ASN A 181 -11.46 4.63 -6.37
N GLY A 182 -11.56 3.50 -7.08
CA GLY A 182 -12.83 2.99 -7.61
C GLY A 182 -13.21 3.71 -8.91
N GLY A 183 -14.22 3.19 -9.62
CA GLY A 183 -14.75 3.80 -10.84
C GLY A 183 -13.78 3.89 -12.03
N GLY A 184 -12.60 3.26 -11.94
CA GLY A 184 -11.54 3.37 -12.95
C GLY A 184 -10.39 4.31 -12.58
N GLY A 185 -10.50 5.07 -11.48
CA GLY A 185 -9.47 5.99 -11.01
C GLY A 185 -8.36 5.32 -10.18
N ALA A 186 -7.14 5.81 -10.30
CA ALA A 186 -5.98 5.40 -9.52
C ALA A 186 -5.02 6.56 -9.28
N SER A 187 -4.44 6.60 -8.09
CA SER A 187 -3.44 7.59 -7.66
C SER A 187 -2.13 6.91 -7.28
N ALA A 188 -1.01 7.57 -7.54
CA ALA A 188 0.31 7.14 -7.12
C ALA A 188 1.07 8.32 -6.49
N LEU A 189 1.76 8.05 -5.39
CA LEU A 189 2.57 9.00 -4.62
C LEU A 189 3.97 8.41 -4.45
N VAL A 190 4.97 9.11 -4.97
CA VAL A 190 6.38 8.82 -4.74
C VAL A 190 6.80 9.47 -3.43
N VAL A 191 7.43 8.69 -2.56
CA VAL A 191 8.02 9.15 -1.32
C VAL A 191 9.49 8.78 -1.25
N GLU A 192 10.27 9.70 -0.73
CA GLU A 192 11.67 9.50 -0.37
C GLU A 192 11.73 9.34 1.15
N LEU A 193 12.17 8.17 1.62
CA LEU A 193 12.42 7.94 3.02
C LEU A 193 13.62 8.78 3.44
N THR A 194 13.37 9.72 4.32
CA THR A 194 14.44 10.52 4.90
C THR A 194 15.00 9.80 6.12
N PRO A 195 16.33 9.63 6.26
CA PRO A 195 16.90 9.33 7.56
C PRO A 195 16.46 10.44 8.51
N THR A 196 16.01 10.08 9.70
CA THR A 196 15.38 10.98 10.68
C THR A 196 16.19 12.28 10.82
N PHE A 197 15.75 13.37 10.17
CA PHE A 197 16.49 14.62 10.17
C PHE A 197 16.23 15.36 11.48
N THR A 198 17.22 15.41 12.37
CA THR A 198 17.30 16.45 13.40
C THR A 198 17.93 17.69 12.78
N ALA A 199 17.09 18.59 12.24
CA ALA A 199 17.26 20.04 12.01
C ALA A 199 18.63 20.68 11.66
N SER A 200 19.69 19.97 11.26
CA SER A 200 21.02 20.57 11.01
C SER A 200 21.57 20.42 9.58
N HIS A 201 20.86 19.76 8.66
CA HIS A 201 21.35 19.54 7.29
C HIS A 201 20.24 19.68 6.24
N LEU A 202 19.90 20.93 5.93
CA LEU A 202 19.31 21.35 4.66
C LEU A 202 20.12 22.50 4.08
#